data_AF-A0A7X4EE28-F1
#
_entry.id   AF-A0A7X4EE28-F1
#
_cell.length_a   1.000
_cell.length_b   1.000
_cell.length_c   1.000
_cell.angle_alpha   90.00
_cell.angle_beta   90.00
_cell.angle_gamma   90.00
#
_symmetry.space_group_name_H-M   'P 1'
#
loop_
_entity.id
_entity.type
_entity.pdbx_description
1 polymer ?
#
loop_
_entity_poly.entity_id
_entity_poly.type
_entity_poly.pdbx_seq_one_letter_code
_entity_poly.pdbx_strand_id
1 'polypeptide(L)'
;MDRYEDLIQVATINTGSTAYRAVPRGRDTFVPLRDFDYYASRRKRGPRRAIAEVVVDNAVPDVRDLIVCVERWVDGVPSTIIWQPRAGERGTEADGGSRHE
;
A
#
# COMPACT_ATOMS: atom_id res chain seq x y z
N MET A 1 10.63 -1.44 -4.09
CA MET A 1 9.94 -0.76 -2.96
C MET A 1 10.67 0.53 -2.59
N ASP A 2 11.95 0.61 -2.93
CA ASP A 2 12.93 1.62 -2.52
C ASP A 2 12.55 3.07 -2.88
N ARG A 3 11.74 3.28 -3.92
CA ARG A 3 11.42 4.62 -4.42
C ARG A 3 10.58 5.47 -3.46
N TYR A 4 9.67 4.84 -2.71
CA TYR A 4 8.68 5.54 -1.87
C TYR A 4 8.64 5.03 -0.42
N GLU A 5 9.51 4.10 -0.04
CA GLU A 5 9.45 3.41 1.25
C GLU A 5 9.42 4.39 2.45
N ASP A 6 10.27 5.41 2.44
CA ASP A 6 10.34 6.42 3.50
C ASP A 6 9.08 7.32 3.59
N LEU A 7 8.28 7.35 2.52
CA LEU A 7 7.03 8.10 2.45
C LEU A 7 5.81 7.24 2.78
N ILE A 8 5.97 5.92 2.88
CA ILE A 8 4.86 5.01 3.17
C ILE A 8 4.75 4.82 4.68
N GLN A 9 3.55 5.12 5.18
CA GLN A 9 3.13 4.83 6.53
C GLN A 9 1.94 3.87 6.50
N VAL A 10 1.71 3.21 7.63
CA VAL A 10 0.55 2.35 7.82
C VAL A 10 -0.18 2.68 9.09
N ALA A 11 -1.49 2.59 9.04
CA ALA A 11 -2.36 2.66 10.19
C ALA A 11 -3.05 1.31 10.41
N THR A 12 -3.02 0.82 11.66
CA THR A 12 -3.69 -0.44 11.99
C THR A 12 -5.20 -0.27 12.19
N ILE A 13 -5.73 0.92 12.01
CA ILE A 13 -7.13 1.25 12.16
C ILE A 13 -7.61 1.83 10.84
N ASN A 14 -8.91 1.68 10.55
CA ASN A 14 -9.53 2.47 9.49
C ASN A 14 -9.64 3.91 10.00
N THR A 15 -8.79 4.80 9.50
CA THR A 15 -8.64 6.16 10.05
C THR A 15 -9.88 7.01 9.79
N GLY A 16 -10.55 6.75 8.67
CA GLY A 16 -11.81 7.38 8.23
C GLY A 16 -13.06 6.97 9.01
N SER A 17 -13.03 5.91 9.83
CA SER A 17 -14.17 5.46 10.64
C SER A 17 -14.34 6.28 11.93
N THR A 18 -14.43 7.60 11.80
CA THR A 18 -14.58 8.51 12.95
C THR A 18 -15.99 8.45 13.55
N ALA A 19 -17.03 8.31 12.72
CA ALA A 19 -18.42 8.38 13.14
C ALA A 19 -18.96 7.08 13.79
N TYR A 20 -18.52 5.91 13.30
CA TYR A 20 -19.05 4.61 13.73
C TYR A 20 -18.27 3.99 14.89
N ARG A 21 -16.94 4.18 14.91
CA ARG A 21 -16.08 3.64 15.97
C ARG A 21 -14.85 4.52 16.16
N ALA A 22 -14.98 5.54 16.99
CA ALA A 22 -13.85 6.35 17.41
C ALA A 22 -12.84 5.49 18.19
N VAL A 23 -11.68 5.26 17.58
CA VAL A 23 -10.52 4.62 18.21
C VAL A 23 -9.54 5.71 18.67
N PRO A 24 -8.80 5.50 19.78
CA PRO A 24 -7.76 6.43 20.21
C PRO A 24 -6.74 6.68 19.10
N ARG A 25 -6.36 7.96 18.92
CA ARG A 25 -5.36 8.42 17.95
C ARG A 25 -4.24 9.13 18.69
N GLY A 26 -3.05 9.12 18.10
CA GLY A 26 -1.83 9.63 18.70
C GLY A 26 -0.64 9.39 17.79
N ARG A 27 0.57 9.57 18.30
CA ARG A 27 1.83 9.45 17.53
C ARG A 27 1.99 8.10 16.84
N ASP A 28 1.41 7.04 17.42
CA ASP A 28 1.51 5.68 16.90
C ASP A 28 0.37 5.32 15.92
N THR A 29 -0.42 6.31 15.47
CA THR A 29 -1.53 6.05 14.53
C THR A 29 -1.00 5.71 13.15
N PHE A 30 0.02 6.44 12.71
CA PHE A 30 0.71 6.21 11.44
C PHE A 30 2.15 5.83 11.75
N VAL A 31 2.55 4.63 11.36
CA VAL A 31 3.88 4.08 11.61
C VAL A 31 4.56 3.89 10.27
N PRO A 32 5.86 4.24 10.11
CA PRO A 32 6.60 3.94 8.89
C PRO A 32 6.49 2.47 8.51
N LEU A 33 6.38 2.15 7.22
CA LEU A 33 6.21 0.78 6.75
C LEU A 33 7.31 -0.15 7.27
N ARG A 34 8.56 0.33 7.29
CA ARG A 34 9.72 -0.43 7.79
C ARG A 34 9.62 -0.84 9.26
N ASP A 35 8.88 -0.07 10.06
CA ASP A 35 8.71 -0.30 11.50
C ASP A 35 7.44 -1.13 11.80
N PHE A 36 6.65 -1.46 10.77
CA PHE A 36 5.40 -2.20 10.95
C PHE A 36 5.60 -3.72 11.00
N ASP A 37 5.46 -4.30 12.20
CA ASP A 37 5.44 -5.76 12.36
C ASP A 37 4.06 -6.36 12.01
N TYR A 38 3.90 -6.70 10.73
CA TYR A 38 2.72 -7.42 10.23
C TYR A 38 2.46 -8.73 10.98
N TYR A 39 3.50 -9.51 11.30
CA TYR A 39 3.34 -10.81 11.94
C TYR A 39 2.85 -10.67 13.39
N ALA A 40 3.33 -9.70 14.15
CA ALA A 40 2.77 -9.37 15.46
C ALA A 40 1.32 -8.91 15.36
N SER A 41 1.00 -8.04 14.40
CA SER A 41 -0.39 -7.60 14.16
C SER A 41 -1.30 -8.80 13.85
N ARG A 42 -0.84 -9.71 12.98
CA ARG A 42 -1.53 -10.94 12.60
C ARG A 42 -1.75 -11.89 13.77
N ARG A 43 -0.72 -12.11 14.60
CA ARG A 43 -0.83 -12.91 15.83
C ARG A 43 -1.87 -12.33 16.79
N LYS A 44 -1.88 -11.02 16.98
CA LYS A 44 -2.78 -10.33 17.93
C LYS A 44 -4.23 -10.27 17.45
N ARG A 45 -4.47 -10.05 16.16
CA ARG A 45 -5.80 -9.72 15.61
C ARG A 45 -6.45 -10.86 14.83
N GLY A 46 -5.66 -11.88 14.51
CA GLY A 46 -6.04 -12.95 13.59
C GLY A 46 -5.95 -12.52 12.12
N PRO A 47 -5.92 -13.50 11.20
CA PRO A 47 -5.60 -13.26 9.79
C PRO A 47 -6.59 -12.34 9.07
N ARG A 48 -7.87 -12.36 9.44
CA ARG A 48 -8.92 -11.54 8.78
C ARG A 48 -8.96 -10.09 9.23
N ARG A 49 -8.35 -9.75 10.37
CA ARG A 49 -8.42 -8.40 10.97
C ARG A 49 -7.05 -7.71 11.04
N ALA A 50 -6.00 -8.38 10.60
CA ALA A 50 -4.66 -7.82 10.46
C ALA A 50 -4.49 -7.04 9.16
N ILE A 51 -5.52 -6.26 8.82
CA ILE A 51 -5.52 -5.33 7.70
C ILE A 51 -4.95 -4.01 8.21
N ALA A 52 -4.06 -3.41 7.44
CA ALA A 52 -3.56 -2.08 7.67
C ALA A 52 -4.00 -1.17 6.53
N GLU A 53 -4.34 0.06 6.87
CA GLU A 53 -4.52 1.15 5.91
C GLU A 53 -3.14 1.67 5.52
N VAL A 54 -2.89 1.82 4.22
CA VAL A 54 -1.62 2.36 3.69
C VAL A 54 -1.81 3.84 3.39
N VAL A 55 -0.85 4.65 3.82
CA VAL A 55 -0.81 6.09 3.60
C VAL A 55 0.52 6.42 2.93
N VAL A 56 0.47 7.30 1.94
CA VAL A 56 1.66 7.89 1.34
C VAL A 56 1.69 9.35 1.72
N ASP A 57 2.79 9.82 2.27
CA ASP A 57 2.97 11.23 2.58
C ASP A 57 3.07 12.05 1.27
N ASN A 58 2.34 13.17 1.25
CA ASN A 58 2.23 14.10 0.12
C ASN A 58 1.65 13.51 -1.20
N ALA A 59 2.42 12.70 -1.94
CA ALA A 59 2.02 12.22 -3.27
C ALA A 59 2.88 11.05 -3.80
N VAL A 60 2.37 10.38 -4.83
CA VAL A 60 3.12 9.48 -5.74
C VAL A 60 3.07 10.09 -7.15
N PRO A 61 4.00 10.98 -7.52
CA PRO A 61 3.89 11.75 -8.77
C PRO A 61 3.90 10.90 -10.04
N ASP A 62 4.57 9.75 -10.01
CA ASP A 62 4.71 8.77 -11.10
C ASP A 62 3.74 7.58 -10.93
N VAL A 63 2.64 7.75 -10.19
CA VAL A 63 1.73 6.64 -9.84
C VAL A 63 1.30 5.82 -11.05
N ARG A 64 1.15 6.45 -12.22
CA ARG A 64 0.78 5.78 -13.46
C ARG A 64 1.73 4.64 -13.86
N ASP A 65 3.02 4.78 -13.57
CA ASP A 65 4.04 3.78 -13.91
C ASP A 65 4.03 2.61 -12.91
N LEU A 66 3.40 2.80 -11.75
CA LEU A 66 3.30 1.83 -10.66
C LEU A 66 1.96 1.08 -10.62
N ILE A 67 0.92 1.60 -11.27
CA ILE A 67 -0.40 0.95 -11.31
C ILE A 67 -0.29 -0.34 -12.13
N VAL A 68 -0.80 -1.44 -11.57
CA VAL A 68 -0.87 -2.75 -12.25
C VAL A 68 -2.23 -2.97 -12.89
N CYS A 69 -3.30 -2.54 -12.23
CA CYS A 69 -4.68 -2.63 -12.69
C CYS A 69 -5.55 -1.64 -11.91
N VAL A 70 -6.58 -1.10 -12.55
CA VAL A 70 -7.66 -0.35 -11.90
C VAL A 70 -8.96 -1.05 -12.21
N GLU A 71 -9.68 -1.45 -11.18
CA GLU A 71 -10.95 -2.16 -11.30
C GLU A 71 -12.07 -1.39 -10.60
N ARG A 72 -13.26 -1.42 -11.20
CA ARG A 72 -14.49 -1.05 -10.50
C ARG A 72 -15.01 -2.26 -9.74
N TRP A 73 -15.38 -2.05 -8.48
CA TRP A 73 -16.03 -3.05 -7.63
C TRP A 73 -17.46 -2.61 -7.30
N VAL A 74 -18.41 -3.54 -7.37
CA VAL A 74 -19.82 -3.33 -7.01
C VAL A 74 -20.24 -4.49 -6.12
N ASP A 75 -20.83 -4.21 -4.95
CA ASP A 75 -21.28 -5.23 -3.99
C ASP A 75 -20.22 -6.29 -3.64
N GLY A 76 -18.95 -5.87 -3.56
CA GLY A 76 -17.83 -6.74 -3.21
C GLY A 76 -17.34 -7.66 -4.35
N VAL A 77 -17.83 -7.47 -5.58
CA VAL A 77 -17.34 -8.18 -6.77
C VAL A 77 -16.73 -7.21 -7.79
N PRO A 78 -15.60 -7.57 -8.44
CA PRO A 78 -15.07 -6.79 -9.57
C PRO A 78 -16.10 -6.78 -10.72
N SER A 79 -16.47 -5.59 -11.19
CA SER A 79 -17.43 -5.42 -12.28
C SER A 79 -16.78 -5.09 -13.61
N THR A 80 -15.67 -4.35 -13.62
CA THR A 80 -15.05 -3.83 -14.86
C THR A 80 -13.59 -3.46 -14.62
N ILE A 81 -12.70 -3.83 -15.55
CA ILE A 81 -11.35 -3.27 -15.62
C ILE A 81 -11.43 -1.88 -16.25
N ILE A 82 -11.07 -0.84 -15.49
CA ILE A 82 -11.01 0.55 -15.94
C ILE A 82 -9.70 0.79 -16.71
N TRP A 83 -8.60 0.23 -16.20
CA TRP A 83 -7.28 0.40 -16.80
C TRP A 83 -6.35 -0.76 -16.44
N GLN A 84 -5.49 -1.12 -17.38
CA GLN A 84 -4.34 -2.02 -17.18
C GLN A 84 -3.25 -1.65 -18.20
N PRO A 85 -1.96 -1.83 -17.89
CA PRO A 85 -0.89 -1.60 -18.85
C PRO A 85 -1.03 -2.56 -20.02
N ARG A 86 -0.66 -2.13 -21.23
CA ARG A 86 -0.64 -3.06 -22.37
C ARG A 86 0.52 -4.04 -22.21
N ALA A 87 0.36 -5.23 -22.78
CA ALA A 87 1.44 -6.21 -22.82
C ALA A 87 2.69 -5.58 -23.47
N GLY A 88 3.81 -5.55 -22.74
CA GLY A 88 5.08 -4.96 -23.19
C GLY A 88 5.36 -3.53 -22.72
N GLU A 89 4.41 -2.84 -22.09
CA GLU A 89 4.61 -1.46 -21.58
C GLU A 89 5.23 -1.41 -20.16
N ARG A 90 5.39 -2.55 -19.48
CA ARG A 90 6.13 -2.58 -18.21
C ARG A 90 7.61 -2.36 -18.51
N GLY A 91 8.10 -1.17 -18.18
CA GLY A 91 9.52 -0.83 -18.23
C GLY A 91 10.33 -1.93 -17.56
N THR A 92 11.24 -2.52 -18.32
CA THR A 92 12.24 -3.44 -17.81
C THR A 92 13.16 -2.61 -16.91
N GLU A 93 13.24 -2.93 -15.62
CA GLU A 93 14.38 -2.48 -14.82
C GLU A 93 15.63 -2.99 -15.52
N ALA A 94 16.44 -2.06 -16.03
CA ALA A 94 17.72 -2.37 -16.61
C ALA A 94 18.64 -2.92 -15.52
N ASP A 95 19.06 -4.16 -15.72
CA ASP A 95 20.23 -4.77 -15.10
C ASP A 95 21.41 -3.79 -15.17
N GLY A 96 22.01 -3.50 -14.00
CA GLY A 96 22.94 -2.39 -13.85
C GLY A 96 23.92 -2.63 -12.72
N GLY A 97 24.87 -3.55 -12.92
CA GLY A 97 26.10 -3.53 -12.12
C GLY A 97 26.94 -4.81 -12.04
N SER A 98 27.33 -5.40 -13.17
CA SER A 98 28.61 -6.12 -13.23
C SER A 98 29.63 -5.23 -13.92
N ARG A 99 30.61 -4.73 -13.17
CA ARG A 99 31.94 -4.44 -13.67
C ARG A 99 32.96 -5.01 -12.70
N HIS A 100 33.70 -5.96 -13.24
CA HIS A 100 35.02 -6.38 -12.82
C HIS A 100 35.92 -5.18 -12.49
N GLU A 101 36.66 -5.30 -11.39
CA GLU A 101 38.13 -5.26 -11.35
C GLU A 101 38.62 -6.06 -10.13
#